data_AF-A0A349A985-F1
#
_entry.id   AF-A0A349A985-F1
#
_cell.length_a   1.000
_cell.length_b   1.000
_cell.length_c   1.000
_cell.angle_alpha   90.00
_cell.angle_beta   90.00
_cell.angle_gamma   90.00
#
_symmetry.space_group_name_H-M   'P 1'
#
loop_
_entity.id
_entity.type
_entity.pdbx_description
1 polymer ?
#
loop_
_entity_poly.entity_id
_entity_poly.type
_entity_poly.pdbx_seq_one_letter_code
_entity_poly.pdbx_strand_id
1 'polypeptide(L)'
;MKKAEKTLQQKRNTFDGRKMLLTVVFFGLFSFWYANAQQVETGQQQIDYQGQPIVDLDLDGLTDQAEDQIYKTDPKNPDSDNDGYYDGTEILAKSDPLDAISIPGKPAVTQDDINQSQNETPWAWYVSRASGLLGFTLLYISIFLALTIRVPFLRKVFAPVYALNAHGWIALQATLFALVHGTVLIFDKFMGFNLIDVLVPLASTYEPALVAMGIIGFYLMLILVVTSYARKHLSFKLWRAVHFLNIILYVGVIVHAYFLGTDMKNEIIRNIFVYANIFLIILMLVNMFIRIKQNIARRNVESINNGDIVR
;
A
#
# COMPACT_ATOMS: atom_id res chain seq x y z
N MET A 1 -1.54 44.87 40.37
CA MET A 1 -1.21 44.40 39.01
C MET A 1 -0.19 43.24 38.99
N LYS A 2 0.86 43.21 39.82
CA LYS A 2 1.85 42.08 39.85
C LYS A 2 1.34 40.69 40.32
N LYS A 3 0.16 40.61 40.96
CA LYS A 3 -0.42 39.33 41.45
C LYS A 3 -1.29 38.62 40.40
N ALA A 4 -1.79 39.35 39.40
CA ALA A 4 -2.63 38.80 38.33
C ALA A 4 -1.80 38.26 37.16
N GLU A 5 -0.61 38.82 36.91
CA GLU A 5 0.32 38.31 35.90
C GLU A 5 0.96 36.97 36.33
N LYS A 6 1.24 36.77 37.62
CA LYS A 6 1.75 35.48 38.12
C LYS A 6 0.78 34.32 37.92
N THR A 7 -0.53 34.56 38.02
CA THR A 7 -1.57 33.53 37.85
C THR A 7 -1.77 33.15 36.38
N LEU A 8 -1.48 34.04 35.43
CA LEU A 8 -1.57 33.78 34.00
C LEU A 8 -0.32 33.09 33.43
N GLN A 9 0.85 33.27 34.06
CA GLN A 9 2.08 32.57 33.66
C GLN A 9 2.08 31.09 34.08
N GLN A 10 1.39 30.73 35.18
CA GLN A 10 1.40 29.36 35.73
C GLN A 10 0.46 28.39 35.00
N LYS A 11 -0.36 28.88 34.04
CA LYS A 11 -1.32 28.06 33.28
C LYS A 11 -0.86 27.74 31.85
N ARG A 12 0.39 28.07 31.49
CA ARG A 12 1.08 27.59 30.28
C ARG A 12 2.09 26.53 30.70
N ASN A 13 2.00 25.37 30.04
CA ASN A 13 2.90 24.21 30.15
C ASN A 13 2.70 23.31 31.37
N THR A 14 1.60 22.55 31.38
CA THR A 14 1.66 21.18 31.90
C THR A 14 1.66 20.24 30.71
N PHE A 15 2.85 19.78 30.33
CA PHE A 15 3.02 18.67 29.40
C PHE A 15 2.36 17.43 30.02
N ASP A 16 1.25 16.99 29.43
CA ASP A 16 0.47 15.86 29.94
C ASP A 16 1.14 14.56 29.52
N GLY A 17 2.09 14.11 30.35
CA GLY A 17 2.89 12.90 30.12
C GLY A 17 2.07 11.63 29.89
N ARG A 18 0.79 11.58 30.32
CA ARG A 18 -0.11 10.44 30.08
C ARG A 18 -0.51 10.30 28.61
N LYS A 19 -0.56 11.39 27.84
CA LYS A 19 -0.89 11.36 26.41
C LYS A 19 0.29 10.93 25.54
N MET A 20 1.52 11.28 25.95
CA MET A 20 2.74 10.79 25.31
C MET A 20 2.97 9.31 25.65
N LEU A 21 2.70 8.88 26.89
CA LEU A 21 2.81 7.47 27.31
C LEU A 21 1.86 6.55 26.53
N LEU A 22 0.61 6.98 26.27
CA LEU A 22 -0.34 6.23 25.44
C LEU A 22 0.08 6.13 23.98
N THR A 23 0.77 7.16 23.45
CA THR A 23 1.26 7.17 22.07
C THR A 23 2.52 6.30 21.92
N VAL A 24 3.38 6.27 22.94
CA VAL A 24 4.61 5.43 22.97
C VAL A 24 4.28 3.96 23.24
N VAL A 25 3.29 3.65 24.08
CA VAL A 25 2.84 2.25 24.31
C VAL A 25 2.14 1.68 23.07
N PHE A 26 1.42 2.50 22.30
CA PHE A 26 0.82 2.09 21.02
C PHE A 26 1.87 1.73 19.96
N PHE A 27 3.02 2.42 19.94
CA PHE A 27 4.15 2.08 19.04
C PHE A 27 5.07 0.98 19.61
N GLY A 28 5.19 0.86 20.94
CA GLY A 28 6.03 -0.14 21.61
C GLY A 28 5.49 -1.57 21.52
N LEU A 29 4.16 -1.74 21.54
CA LEU A 29 3.53 -3.06 21.34
C LEU A 29 3.59 -3.55 19.89
N PHE A 30 3.87 -2.66 18.93
CA PHE A 30 4.00 -2.99 17.50
C PHE A 30 5.33 -3.69 17.15
N SER A 31 6.34 -3.61 18.03
CA SER A 31 7.69 -4.15 17.77
C SER A 31 7.91 -5.56 18.35
N PHE A 32 7.07 -6.02 19.28
CA PHE A 32 7.31 -7.30 19.99
C PHE A 32 6.69 -8.53 19.30
N TRP A 33 5.83 -8.33 18.29
CA TRP A 33 5.21 -9.41 17.51
C TRP A 33 5.83 -9.61 16.12
N TYR A 34 7.11 -9.22 15.96
CA TYR A 34 7.83 -9.29 14.69
C TYR A 34 9.05 -10.24 14.71
N ALA A 35 9.32 -10.91 15.84
CA ALA A 35 10.58 -11.64 16.04
C ALA A 35 10.48 -13.17 15.93
N ASN A 36 9.33 -13.75 15.55
CA ASN A 36 9.20 -15.21 15.47
C ASN A 36 8.49 -15.67 14.19
N ALA A 37 9.17 -15.53 13.06
CA ALA A 37 8.76 -16.22 11.84
C ALA A 37 9.98 -16.81 11.11
N GLN A 38 9.95 -18.15 11.00
CA GLN A 38 10.66 -19.04 10.08
C GLN A 38 12.08 -19.50 10.47
N GLN A 39 12.10 -20.63 11.18
CA GLN A 39 13.15 -21.65 11.03
C GLN A 39 12.77 -22.51 9.81
N VAL A 40 13.70 -22.69 8.86
CA VAL A 40 13.57 -23.62 7.73
C VAL A 40 14.38 -24.87 8.09
N GLU A 41 13.74 -26.04 8.14
CA GLU A 41 14.42 -27.33 8.32
C GLU A 41 15.03 -27.79 6.99
N THR A 42 16.36 -27.95 6.93
CA THR A 42 17.05 -28.63 5.82
C THR A 42 17.22 -30.10 6.17
N GLY A 43 16.49 -30.99 5.48
CA GLY A 43 16.69 -32.44 5.59
C GLY A 43 18.00 -32.85 4.93
N GLN A 44 18.97 -33.35 5.70
CA GLN A 44 20.18 -33.96 5.15
C GLN A 44 19.90 -35.43 4.79
N GLN A 45 20.13 -35.82 3.53
CA GLN A 45 20.11 -37.22 3.10
C GLN A 45 21.34 -37.95 3.65
N GLN A 46 21.13 -39.11 4.29
CA GLN A 46 22.17 -39.89 4.94
C GLN A 46 22.63 -41.04 4.02
N ILE A 47 23.95 -41.21 3.85
CA ILE A 47 24.54 -42.26 2.98
C ILE A 47 24.54 -43.60 3.70
N ASP A 48 24.04 -44.66 3.06
CA ASP A 48 24.03 -46.02 3.61
C ASP A 48 25.23 -46.81 3.07
N TYR A 49 26.24 -47.00 3.92
CA TYR A 49 27.48 -47.69 3.59
C TYR A 49 27.37 -49.22 3.71
N GLN A 50 26.28 -49.78 4.27
CA GLN A 50 26.02 -51.24 4.37
C GLN A 50 27.21 -52.10 4.84
N GLY A 51 28.11 -51.54 5.66
CA GLY A 51 29.30 -52.23 6.18
C GLY A 51 30.48 -52.35 5.20
N GLN A 52 30.43 -51.68 4.05
CA GLN A 52 31.58 -51.54 3.14
C GLN A 52 32.60 -50.54 3.71
N PRO A 53 33.92 -50.74 3.45
CA PRO A 53 34.91 -49.71 3.78
C PRO A 53 34.59 -48.43 3.02
N ILE A 54 34.83 -47.30 3.68
CA ILE A 54 34.77 -45.98 3.04
C ILE A 54 36.00 -45.89 2.14
N VAL A 55 35.76 -45.86 0.83
CA VAL A 55 36.79 -45.77 -0.21
C VAL A 55 36.52 -44.49 -0.99
N ASP A 56 37.61 -43.85 -1.41
CA ASP A 56 37.69 -42.70 -2.29
C ASP A 56 38.82 -43.08 -3.27
N LEU A 57 38.45 -43.65 -4.41
CA LEU A 57 39.37 -44.36 -5.29
C LEU A 57 40.18 -43.42 -6.19
N ASP A 58 39.67 -42.25 -6.51
CA ASP A 58 40.34 -41.21 -7.30
C ASP A 58 40.86 -40.00 -6.48
N LEU A 59 40.58 -39.98 -5.17
CA LEU A 59 41.14 -39.05 -4.17
C LEU A 59 40.72 -37.60 -4.38
N ASP A 60 39.50 -37.39 -4.84
CA ASP A 60 38.93 -36.09 -5.17
C ASP A 60 38.17 -35.44 -4.00
N GLY A 61 37.90 -36.22 -2.93
CA GLY A 61 37.22 -35.79 -1.72
C GLY A 61 35.76 -36.27 -1.61
N LEU A 62 35.25 -37.06 -2.55
CA LEU A 62 34.00 -37.83 -2.46
C LEU A 62 34.29 -39.30 -2.16
N THR A 63 33.32 -39.98 -1.54
CA THR A 63 33.44 -41.42 -1.34
C THR A 63 32.78 -42.14 -2.50
N ASP A 64 33.33 -43.27 -2.94
CA ASP A 64 32.78 -44.05 -4.07
C ASP A 64 31.28 -44.32 -3.90
N GLN A 65 30.82 -44.52 -2.66
CA GLN A 65 29.40 -44.72 -2.37
C GLN A 65 28.58 -43.43 -2.45
N ALA A 66 29.14 -42.27 -2.10
CA ALA A 66 28.46 -40.98 -2.27
C ALA A 66 28.29 -40.65 -3.75
N GLU A 67 29.32 -40.91 -4.54
CA GLU A 67 29.32 -40.75 -5.99
C GLU A 67 28.31 -41.67 -6.65
N ASP A 68 28.31 -42.97 -6.32
CA ASP A 68 27.35 -43.90 -6.90
C ASP A 68 25.91 -43.66 -6.42
N GLN A 69 25.68 -43.37 -5.14
CA GLN A 69 24.32 -43.28 -4.58
C GLN A 69 23.67 -41.91 -4.78
N ILE A 70 24.43 -40.83 -4.64
CA ILE A 70 23.90 -39.46 -4.55
C ILE A 70 24.27 -38.64 -5.78
N TYR A 71 25.56 -38.50 -6.06
CA TYR A 71 26.05 -37.49 -7.02
C TYR A 71 26.11 -37.99 -8.47
N LYS A 72 26.04 -39.30 -8.68
CA LYS A 72 26.06 -39.99 -9.98
C LYS A 72 27.31 -39.69 -10.82
N THR A 73 28.42 -39.40 -10.16
CA THR A 73 29.77 -39.23 -10.73
C THR A 73 30.49 -40.58 -10.87
N ASP A 74 31.62 -40.61 -11.60
CA ASP A 74 32.42 -41.83 -11.81
C ASP A 74 33.49 -41.99 -10.73
N PRO A 75 33.40 -42.99 -9.82
CA PRO A 75 34.34 -43.16 -8.70
C PRO A 75 35.80 -43.44 -9.06
N LYS A 76 36.15 -43.44 -10.34
CA LYS A 76 37.51 -43.68 -10.84
C LYS A 76 38.07 -42.46 -11.55
N ASN A 77 37.29 -41.41 -11.67
CA ASN A 77 37.62 -40.24 -12.45
C ASN A 77 37.33 -39.00 -11.61
N PRO A 78 38.37 -38.31 -11.12
CA PRO A 78 38.21 -37.22 -10.16
C PRO A 78 37.53 -35.97 -10.75
N ASP A 79 37.23 -35.96 -12.05
CA ASP A 79 36.62 -34.86 -12.83
C ASP A 79 35.69 -35.52 -13.88
N SER A 80 34.46 -35.80 -13.47
CA SER A 80 33.51 -36.63 -14.23
C SER A 80 33.08 -36.01 -15.56
N ASP A 81 33.01 -34.69 -15.65
CA ASP A 81 32.62 -33.96 -16.86
C ASP A 81 33.79 -33.35 -17.66
N ASN A 82 35.01 -33.50 -17.16
CA ASN A 82 36.28 -33.08 -17.77
C ASN A 82 36.41 -31.56 -17.96
N ASP A 83 35.86 -30.77 -17.06
CA ASP A 83 35.92 -29.30 -17.11
C ASP A 83 37.14 -28.69 -16.38
N GLY A 84 37.89 -29.54 -15.65
CA GLY A 84 39.09 -29.19 -14.90
C GLY A 84 38.86 -28.91 -13.42
N TYR A 85 37.65 -29.13 -12.90
CA TYR A 85 37.34 -29.12 -11.48
C TYR A 85 37.10 -30.54 -10.97
N TYR A 86 37.39 -30.77 -9.68
CA TYR A 86 37.16 -32.09 -9.09
C TYR A 86 35.73 -32.20 -8.57
N ASP A 87 35.10 -33.35 -8.74
CA ASP A 87 33.69 -33.58 -8.40
C ASP A 87 33.40 -33.19 -6.93
N GLY A 88 34.30 -33.57 -6.00
CA GLY A 88 34.20 -33.22 -4.59
C GLY A 88 34.36 -31.72 -4.28
N THR A 89 35.12 -31.00 -5.10
CA THR A 89 35.24 -29.53 -5.00
C THR A 89 33.94 -28.86 -5.44
N GLU A 90 33.31 -29.40 -6.49
CA GLU A 90 32.06 -28.88 -7.05
C GLU A 90 30.88 -29.08 -6.10
N ILE A 91 30.75 -30.27 -5.53
CA ILE A 91 29.74 -30.55 -4.50
C ILE A 91 29.92 -29.62 -3.29
N LEU A 92 31.16 -29.40 -2.83
CA LEU A 92 31.45 -28.47 -1.74
C LEU A 92 31.07 -27.02 -2.10
N ALA A 93 31.28 -26.64 -3.36
CA ALA A 93 30.96 -25.32 -3.91
C ALA A 93 29.50 -25.15 -4.34
N LYS A 94 28.68 -26.21 -4.25
CA LYS A 94 27.29 -26.28 -4.73
C LYS A 94 27.16 -26.08 -6.25
N SER A 95 28.14 -26.52 -7.02
CA SER A 95 28.05 -26.69 -8.47
C SER A 95 27.76 -28.17 -8.83
N ASP A 96 27.64 -28.46 -10.13
CA ASP A 96 27.16 -29.77 -10.63
C ASP A 96 28.30 -30.48 -11.36
N PRO A 97 28.84 -31.58 -10.80
CA PRO A 97 30.02 -32.29 -11.34
C PRO A 97 29.77 -33.09 -12.61
N LEU A 98 28.55 -33.02 -13.16
CA LEU A 98 28.17 -33.66 -14.41
C LEU A 98 27.88 -32.64 -15.52
N ASP A 99 28.06 -31.34 -15.25
CA ASP A 99 27.81 -30.26 -16.20
C ASP A 99 29.02 -29.31 -16.27
N ALA A 100 29.81 -29.45 -17.35
CA ALA A 100 31.04 -28.68 -17.58
C ALA A 100 30.86 -27.15 -17.68
N ILE A 101 29.62 -26.64 -17.62
CA ILE A 101 29.30 -25.20 -17.55
C ILE A 101 29.13 -24.74 -16.09
N SER A 102 28.87 -25.67 -15.18
CA SER A 102 28.61 -25.50 -13.75
C SER A 102 29.90 -25.41 -12.95
N ILE A 103 30.64 -24.31 -13.08
CA ILE A 103 31.93 -24.17 -12.39
C ILE A 103 31.79 -23.72 -10.92
N PRO A 104 32.67 -24.20 -10.00
CA PRO A 104 32.74 -23.74 -8.62
C PRO A 104 32.79 -22.21 -8.48
N GLY A 105 31.91 -21.66 -7.64
CA GLY A 105 31.90 -20.23 -7.30
C GLY A 105 31.18 -19.32 -8.28
N LYS A 106 30.56 -19.86 -9.35
CA LYS A 106 29.47 -19.18 -10.06
C LYS A 106 28.19 -20.00 -9.87
N PRO A 107 27.05 -19.41 -9.47
CA PRO A 107 25.80 -20.14 -9.57
C PRO A 107 25.60 -20.53 -11.05
N ALA A 108 25.40 -21.82 -11.31
CA ALA A 108 25.09 -22.32 -12.64
C ALA A 108 23.94 -21.48 -13.22
N VAL A 109 24.17 -20.88 -14.40
CA VAL A 109 23.10 -20.14 -15.10
C VAL A 109 22.18 -21.19 -15.70
N THR A 110 21.14 -21.55 -14.96
CA THR A 110 20.17 -22.55 -15.38
C THR A 110 19.33 -22.04 -16.56
N GLN A 111 18.70 -22.94 -17.31
CA GLN A 111 17.70 -22.54 -18.31
C GLN A 111 16.56 -21.73 -17.66
N ASP A 112 16.28 -21.98 -16.37
CA ASP A 112 15.35 -21.17 -15.58
C ASP A 112 15.86 -19.75 -15.33
N ASP A 113 17.16 -19.55 -15.10
CA ASP A 113 17.76 -18.22 -15.01
C ASP A 113 17.72 -17.48 -16.35
N ILE A 114 17.89 -18.19 -17.47
CA ILE A 114 17.73 -17.63 -18.83
C ILE A 114 16.27 -17.24 -19.06
N ASN A 115 15.32 -18.12 -18.73
CA ASN A 115 13.89 -17.85 -18.85
C ASN A 115 13.45 -16.70 -17.92
N GLN A 116 14.03 -16.61 -16.72
CA GLN A 116 13.78 -15.54 -15.77
C GLN A 116 14.42 -14.21 -16.23
N SER A 117 15.56 -14.25 -16.92
CA SER A 117 16.15 -13.06 -17.56
C SER A 117 15.32 -12.54 -18.74
N GLN A 118 14.52 -13.41 -19.38
CA GLN A 118 13.56 -13.04 -20.42
C GLN A 118 12.22 -12.55 -19.87
N ASN A 119 11.95 -12.73 -18.57
CA ASN A 119 10.83 -12.08 -17.92
C ASN A 119 11.14 -10.59 -17.77
N GLU A 120 10.68 -9.79 -18.74
CA GLU A 120 10.68 -8.33 -18.63
C GLU A 120 10.20 -7.92 -17.24
N THR A 121 10.94 -7.02 -16.59
CA THR A 121 10.50 -6.45 -15.31
C THR A 121 9.08 -5.91 -15.50
N PRO A 122 8.12 -6.29 -14.63
CA PRO A 122 6.71 -5.93 -14.82
C PRO A 122 6.50 -4.47 -14.39
N TRP A 123 7.14 -3.53 -15.10
CA TRP A 123 7.14 -2.11 -14.80
C TRP A 123 5.72 -1.56 -14.71
N ALA A 124 4.81 -2.02 -15.59
CA ALA A 124 3.42 -1.61 -15.61
C ALA A 124 2.71 -1.98 -14.30
N TRP A 125 3.02 -3.14 -13.74
CA TRP A 125 2.51 -3.58 -12.44
C TRP A 125 3.03 -2.69 -11.30
N TYR A 126 4.33 -2.37 -11.29
CA TYR A 126 4.90 -1.49 -10.24
C TYR A 126 4.33 -0.08 -10.34
N VAL A 127 4.24 0.47 -11.55
CA VAL A 127 3.73 1.83 -11.79
C VAL A 127 2.23 1.92 -11.51
N SER A 128 1.43 0.93 -11.91
CA SER A 128 -0.02 0.91 -11.63
C SER A 128 -0.28 0.85 -10.12
N ARG A 129 0.46 0.02 -9.37
CA ARG A 129 0.35 -0.04 -7.90
C ARG A 129 0.83 1.24 -7.22
N ALA A 130 2.00 1.75 -7.60
CA ALA A 130 2.54 2.97 -7.02
C ALA A 130 1.62 4.18 -7.27
N SER A 131 1.15 4.36 -8.51
CA SER A 131 0.24 5.45 -8.86
C SER A 131 -1.14 5.32 -8.19
N GLY A 132 -1.67 4.10 -8.05
CA GLY A 132 -2.92 3.84 -7.32
C GLY A 132 -2.82 4.20 -5.83
N LEU A 133 -1.76 3.75 -5.15
CA LEU A 133 -1.51 4.06 -3.75
C LEU A 133 -1.26 5.56 -3.53
N LEU A 134 -0.41 6.20 -4.35
CA LEU A 134 -0.17 7.65 -4.27
C LEU A 134 -1.45 8.44 -4.52
N GLY A 135 -2.21 8.07 -5.56
CA GLY A 135 -3.49 8.70 -5.89
C GLY A 135 -4.48 8.65 -4.73
N PHE A 136 -4.61 7.48 -4.09
CA PHE A 136 -5.45 7.32 -2.90
C PHE A 136 -4.96 8.17 -1.72
N THR A 137 -3.66 8.15 -1.42
CA THR A 137 -3.09 8.96 -0.34
C THR A 137 -3.32 10.46 -0.56
N LEU A 138 -3.13 10.94 -1.79
CA LEU A 138 -3.39 12.35 -2.13
C LEU A 138 -4.89 12.68 -1.99
N LEU A 139 -5.79 11.79 -2.44
CA LEU A 139 -7.23 11.96 -2.26
C LEU A 139 -7.62 12.03 -0.78
N TYR A 140 -7.05 11.14 0.05
CA TYR A 140 -7.23 11.14 1.50
C TYR A 140 -6.80 12.47 2.13
N ILE A 141 -5.58 12.94 1.83
CA ILE A 141 -5.05 14.22 2.34
C ILE A 141 -5.94 15.38 1.89
N SER A 142 -6.40 15.36 0.64
CA SER A 142 -7.31 16.38 0.11
C SER A 142 -8.61 16.47 0.93
N ILE A 143 -9.25 15.33 1.23
CA ILE A 143 -10.48 15.29 2.05
C ILE A 143 -10.19 15.76 3.48
N PHE A 144 -9.08 15.32 4.08
CA PHE A 144 -8.66 15.76 5.41
C PHE A 144 -8.50 17.28 5.48
N LEU A 145 -7.80 17.89 4.51
CA LEU A 145 -7.62 19.33 4.42
C LEU A 145 -8.95 20.07 4.28
N ALA A 146 -9.90 19.54 3.48
CA ALA A 146 -11.24 20.12 3.38
C ALA A 146 -11.98 20.13 4.72
N LEU A 147 -11.83 19.06 5.53
CA LEU A 147 -12.44 18.95 6.85
C LEU A 147 -11.80 19.88 7.88
N THR A 148 -10.49 20.13 7.79
CA THR A 148 -9.80 21.05 8.72
C THR A 148 -10.38 22.47 8.66
N ILE A 149 -10.86 22.89 7.48
CA ILE A 149 -11.52 24.20 7.26
C ILE A 149 -12.94 24.23 7.84
N ARG A 150 -13.55 23.10 8.22
CA ARG A 150 -14.91 23.05 8.76
C ARG A 150 -14.95 22.76 10.26
N VAL A 151 -13.96 22.05 10.78
CA VAL A 151 -13.89 21.63 12.18
C VAL A 151 -13.25 22.72 13.06
N PRO A 152 -13.94 23.26 14.09
CA PRO A 152 -13.48 24.43 14.85
C PRO A 152 -12.12 24.27 15.53
N PHE A 153 -11.79 23.08 16.05
CA PHE A 153 -10.52 22.87 16.72
C PHE A 153 -9.36 22.71 15.74
N LEU A 154 -9.59 22.12 14.56
CA LEU A 154 -8.57 21.97 13.51
C LEU A 154 -8.21 23.29 12.85
N ARG A 155 -9.17 24.22 12.72
CA ARG A 155 -8.93 25.59 12.24
C ARG A 155 -7.90 26.37 13.06
N LYS A 156 -7.67 25.99 14.33
CA LYS A 156 -6.65 26.62 15.19
C LYS A 156 -5.24 26.12 14.87
N VAL A 157 -5.13 24.95 14.26
CA VAL A 157 -3.87 24.30 13.91
C VAL A 157 -3.53 24.56 12.44
N PHE A 158 -4.52 24.43 11.56
CA PHE A 158 -4.37 24.61 10.13
C PHE A 158 -5.00 25.93 9.69
N ALA A 159 -4.19 26.81 9.11
CA ALA A 159 -4.67 28.06 8.56
C ALA A 159 -5.63 27.79 7.37
N PRO A 160 -6.90 28.26 7.43
CA PRO A 160 -7.92 27.89 6.45
C PRO A 160 -7.58 28.23 5.00
N VAL A 161 -6.84 29.31 4.75
CA VAL A 161 -6.48 29.76 3.39
C VAL A 161 -5.50 28.78 2.75
N TYR A 162 -4.44 28.39 3.45
CA TYR A 162 -3.47 27.42 2.95
C TYR A 162 -4.09 26.04 2.78
N ALA A 163 -4.92 25.61 3.74
CA ALA A 163 -5.64 24.34 3.64
C ALA A 163 -6.57 24.28 2.41
N LEU A 164 -7.25 25.39 2.06
CA LEU A 164 -8.13 25.44 0.90
C LEU A 164 -7.35 25.38 -0.42
N ASN A 165 -6.25 26.11 -0.52
CA ASN A 165 -5.40 26.10 -1.71
C ASN A 165 -4.74 24.73 -1.91
N ALA A 166 -4.22 24.14 -0.83
CA ALA A 166 -3.62 22.81 -0.86
C ALA A 166 -4.65 21.72 -1.19
N HIS A 167 -5.86 21.78 -0.63
CA HIS A 167 -6.96 20.87 -0.97
C HIS A 167 -7.23 20.82 -2.49
N GLY A 168 -7.37 22.00 -3.12
CA GLY A 168 -7.62 22.09 -4.56
C GLY A 168 -6.47 21.54 -5.40
N TRP A 169 -5.23 21.93 -5.07
CA TRP A 169 -4.04 21.48 -5.81
C TRP A 169 -3.78 19.97 -5.65
N ILE A 170 -3.89 19.44 -4.43
CA ILE A 170 -3.72 18.00 -4.15
C ILE A 170 -4.83 17.17 -4.81
N ALA A 171 -6.07 17.66 -4.85
CA ALA A 171 -7.16 16.97 -5.55
C ALA A 171 -6.88 16.81 -7.06
N LEU A 172 -6.30 17.84 -7.69
CA LEU A 172 -5.88 17.75 -9.09
C LEU A 172 -4.78 16.69 -9.25
N GLN A 173 -3.76 16.67 -8.38
CA GLN A 173 -2.70 15.66 -8.43
C GLN A 173 -3.25 14.24 -8.25
N ALA A 174 -4.15 14.02 -7.28
CA ALA A 174 -4.81 12.73 -7.08
C ALA A 174 -5.54 12.25 -8.34
N THR A 175 -6.18 13.17 -9.07
CA THR A 175 -6.88 12.86 -10.33
C THR A 175 -5.91 12.49 -11.45
N LEU A 176 -4.76 13.16 -11.54
CA LEU A 176 -3.71 12.80 -12.50
C LEU A 176 -3.10 11.42 -12.18
N PHE A 177 -2.85 11.11 -10.91
CA PHE A 177 -2.38 9.78 -10.51
C PHE A 177 -3.41 8.68 -10.77
N ALA A 178 -4.71 8.97 -10.59
CA ALA A 178 -5.77 8.05 -10.97
C ALA A 178 -5.83 7.79 -12.49
N LEU A 179 -5.58 8.82 -13.31
CA LEU A 179 -5.44 8.67 -14.77
C LEU A 179 -4.24 7.79 -15.13
N VAL A 180 -3.08 8.01 -14.50
CA VAL A 180 -1.89 7.17 -14.69
C VAL A 180 -2.17 5.73 -14.27
N HIS A 181 -2.78 5.54 -13.10
CA HIS A 181 -3.17 4.22 -12.60
C HIS A 181 -4.03 3.47 -13.61
N GLY A 182 -5.10 4.09 -14.12
CA GLY A 182 -5.98 3.47 -15.13
C GLY A 182 -5.26 3.20 -16.45
N THR A 183 -4.53 4.17 -16.99
CA THR A 183 -3.88 4.05 -18.32
C THR A 183 -2.74 3.03 -18.33
N VAL A 184 -1.97 2.91 -17.25
CA VAL A 184 -0.85 1.97 -17.17
C VAL A 184 -1.32 0.51 -17.11
N LEU A 185 -2.55 0.26 -16.64
CA LEU A 185 -3.14 -1.09 -16.62
C LEU A 185 -3.25 -1.72 -18.02
N ILE A 186 -3.30 -0.91 -19.10
CA ILE A 186 -3.32 -1.40 -20.48
C ILE A 186 -2.01 -2.12 -20.86
N PHE A 187 -0.90 -1.77 -20.19
CA PHE A 187 0.40 -2.38 -20.41
C PHE A 187 0.69 -3.54 -19.45
N ASP A 188 -0.26 -3.88 -18.58
CA ASP A 188 -0.14 -5.01 -17.66
C ASP A 188 -0.43 -6.32 -18.42
N LYS A 189 0.64 -7.08 -18.69
CA LYS A 189 0.57 -8.36 -19.41
C LYS A 189 -0.17 -9.47 -18.64
N PHE A 190 -0.27 -9.36 -17.32
CA PHE A 190 -0.93 -10.38 -16.49
C PHE A 190 -2.45 -10.20 -16.50
N MET A 191 -2.92 -8.96 -16.42
CA MET A 191 -4.35 -8.65 -16.40
C MET A 191 -4.95 -8.61 -17.82
N GLY A 192 -4.16 -8.24 -18.83
CA GLY A 192 -4.60 -8.24 -20.23
C GLY A 192 -5.67 -7.20 -20.56
N PHE A 193 -5.67 -6.05 -19.88
CA PHE A 193 -6.67 -5.01 -20.10
C PHE A 193 -6.48 -4.28 -21.44
N ASN A 194 -7.60 -4.04 -22.12
CA ASN A 194 -7.68 -3.24 -23.32
C ASN A 194 -8.18 -1.83 -23.01
N LEU A 195 -8.13 -0.94 -24.01
CA LEU A 195 -8.63 0.44 -23.87
C LEU A 195 -10.11 0.49 -23.43
N ILE A 196 -10.94 -0.44 -23.92
CA ILE A 196 -12.36 -0.52 -23.58
C ILE A 196 -12.54 -0.90 -22.11
N ASP A 197 -11.74 -1.82 -21.59
CA ASP A 197 -11.84 -2.32 -20.21
C ASP A 197 -11.56 -1.23 -19.17
N VAL A 198 -10.74 -0.24 -19.53
CA VAL A 198 -10.37 0.89 -18.66
C VAL A 198 -11.31 2.10 -18.81
N LEU A 199 -12.01 2.24 -19.94
CA LEU A 199 -12.86 3.41 -20.21
C LEU A 199 -14.36 3.13 -20.06
N VAL A 200 -14.80 1.90 -20.28
CA VAL A 200 -16.24 1.59 -20.30
C VAL A 200 -16.60 0.80 -19.04
N PRO A 201 -17.41 1.36 -18.14
CA PRO A 201 -17.90 0.62 -16.98
C PRO A 201 -18.55 -0.70 -17.39
N LEU A 202 -18.22 -1.78 -16.68
CA LEU A 202 -18.73 -3.14 -16.88
C LEU A 202 -18.26 -3.83 -18.18
N ALA A 203 -17.33 -3.25 -18.94
CA ALA A 203 -16.79 -3.90 -20.14
C ALA A 203 -15.74 -4.97 -19.84
N SER A 204 -14.94 -4.75 -18.79
CA SER A 204 -13.95 -5.71 -18.30
C SER A 204 -14.60 -7.04 -17.91
N THR A 205 -13.97 -8.15 -18.26
CA THR A 205 -14.32 -9.49 -17.75
C THR A 205 -13.75 -9.76 -16.35
N TYR A 206 -12.71 -9.02 -15.95
CA TYR A 206 -12.12 -9.09 -14.62
C TYR A 206 -12.89 -8.19 -13.65
N GLU A 207 -13.46 -8.78 -12.59
CA GLU A 207 -14.20 -8.12 -11.52
C GLU A 207 -15.05 -6.93 -11.99
N PRO A 208 -16.02 -7.15 -12.91
CA PRO A 208 -16.60 -6.08 -13.75
C PRO A 208 -17.20 -4.92 -12.93
N ALA A 209 -17.86 -5.24 -11.80
CA ALA A 209 -18.47 -4.26 -10.92
C ALA A 209 -17.44 -3.41 -10.16
N LEU A 210 -16.36 -4.02 -9.66
CA LEU A 210 -15.29 -3.31 -8.94
C LEU A 210 -14.47 -2.43 -9.88
N VAL A 211 -14.20 -2.90 -11.09
CA VAL A 211 -13.53 -2.11 -12.14
C VAL A 211 -14.44 -0.95 -12.57
N ALA A 212 -15.73 -1.20 -12.81
CA ALA A 212 -16.70 -0.15 -13.12
C ALA A 212 -16.76 0.95 -12.06
N MET A 213 -16.68 0.60 -10.77
CA MET A 213 -16.60 1.59 -9.68
C MET A 213 -15.35 2.46 -9.76
N GLY A 214 -14.20 1.90 -10.13
CA GLY A 214 -12.98 2.66 -10.38
C GLY A 214 -13.15 3.67 -11.53
N ILE A 215 -13.72 3.23 -12.65
CA ILE A 215 -13.97 4.05 -13.85
C ILE A 215 -14.95 5.19 -13.54
N ILE A 216 -16.09 4.87 -12.91
CA ILE A 216 -17.09 5.86 -12.50
C ILE A 216 -16.48 6.83 -11.47
N GLY A 217 -15.66 6.32 -10.54
CA GLY A 217 -14.91 7.13 -9.59
C GLY A 217 -13.99 8.14 -10.28
N PHE A 218 -13.21 7.70 -11.28
CA PHE A 218 -12.35 8.58 -12.07
C PHE A 218 -13.15 9.65 -12.82
N TYR A 219 -14.27 9.29 -13.45
CA TYR A 219 -15.15 10.27 -14.11
C TYR A 219 -15.72 11.30 -13.14
N LEU A 220 -16.14 10.87 -11.95
CA LEU A 220 -16.57 11.79 -10.90
C LEU A 220 -15.43 12.70 -10.45
N MET A 221 -14.20 12.19 -10.28
CA MET A 221 -13.03 13.01 -9.94
C MET A 221 -12.79 14.11 -10.98
N LEU A 222 -12.84 13.77 -12.28
CA LEU A 222 -12.70 14.75 -13.36
C LEU A 222 -13.79 15.83 -13.29
N ILE A 223 -15.05 15.43 -13.17
CA ILE A 223 -16.18 16.38 -13.05
C ILE A 223 -16.00 17.29 -11.83
N LEU A 224 -15.62 16.74 -10.69
CA LEU A 224 -15.45 17.47 -9.44
C LEU A 224 -14.29 18.47 -9.51
N VAL A 225 -13.17 18.09 -10.11
CA VAL A 225 -12.02 18.99 -10.31
C VAL A 225 -12.38 20.10 -11.29
N VAL A 226 -12.92 19.76 -12.47
CA VAL A 226 -13.28 20.74 -13.51
C VAL A 226 -14.29 21.75 -12.97
N THR A 227 -15.36 21.28 -12.32
CA THR A 227 -16.38 22.18 -11.75
C THR A 227 -15.85 23.01 -10.58
N SER A 228 -14.88 22.52 -9.81
CA SER A 228 -14.27 23.27 -8.71
C SER A 228 -13.33 24.38 -9.20
N TYR A 229 -12.56 24.13 -10.26
CA TYR A 229 -11.75 25.17 -10.91
C TYR A 229 -12.60 26.16 -11.70
N ALA A 230 -13.69 25.69 -12.33
CA ALA A 230 -14.66 26.52 -13.04
C ALA A 230 -15.68 27.20 -12.11
N ARG A 231 -15.53 27.12 -10.77
CA ARG A 231 -16.51 27.63 -9.80
C ARG A 231 -16.93 29.09 -10.04
N LYS A 232 -16.03 29.92 -10.56
CA LYS A 232 -16.32 31.35 -10.87
C LYS A 232 -17.35 31.52 -12.01
N HIS A 233 -17.55 30.50 -12.83
CA HIS A 233 -18.49 30.47 -13.96
C HIS A 233 -19.77 29.69 -13.65
N LEU A 234 -19.91 29.13 -12.45
CA LEU A 234 -21.03 28.29 -12.05
C LEU A 234 -21.82 28.96 -10.93
N SER A 235 -23.13 28.68 -10.87
CA SER A 235 -23.92 29.08 -9.71
C SER A 235 -23.42 28.34 -8.47
N PHE A 236 -23.42 29.02 -7.32
CA PHE A 236 -22.97 28.42 -6.06
C PHE A 236 -23.77 27.18 -5.67
N LYS A 237 -25.09 27.16 -5.96
CA LYS A 237 -25.96 26.01 -5.69
C LYS A 237 -25.55 24.79 -6.51
N LEU A 238 -25.33 24.98 -7.82
CA LEU A 238 -24.92 23.90 -8.72
C LEU A 238 -23.55 23.37 -8.32
N TRP A 239 -22.55 24.24 -8.16
CA TRP A 239 -21.22 23.83 -7.72
C TRP A 239 -21.28 23.05 -6.41
N ARG A 240 -22.05 23.52 -5.43
CA ARG A 240 -22.19 22.85 -4.13
C ARG A 240 -22.88 21.49 -4.25
N ALA A 241 -23.89 21.35 -5.10
CA ALA A 241 -24.57 20.09 -5.34
C ALA A 241 -23.64 19.06 -5.99
N VAL A 242 -22.93 19.47 -7.05
CA VAL A 242 -21.92 18.62 -7.71
C VAL A 242 -20.81 18.24 -6.73
N HIS A 243 -20.26 19.21 -6.00
CA HIS A 243 -19.19 18.96 -5.03
C HIS A 243 -19.62 18.03 -3.88
N PHE A 244 -20.93 17.90 -3.59
CA PHE A 244 -21.44 16.95 -2.60
C PHE A 244 -21.37 15.49 -3.06
N LEU A 245 -21.26 15.24 -4.37
CA LEU A 245 -21.04 13.89 -4.93
C LEU A 245 -19.71 13.27 -4.47
N ASN A 246 -18.79 14.05 -3.88
CA ASN A 246 -17.60 13.54 -3.22
C ASN A 246 -17.87 12.44 -2.18
N ILE A 247 -19.04 12.43 -1.54
CA ILE A 247 -19.39 11.37 -0.58
C ILE A 247 -19.56 10.02 -1.30
N ILE A 248 -20.25 10.03 -2.45
CA ILE A 248 -20.45 8.83 -3.27
C ILE A 248 -19.11 8.37 -3.84
N LEU A 249 -18.31 9.31 -4.37
CA LEU A 249 -16.95 9.04 -4.84
C LEU A 249 -16.10 8.38 -3.75
N TYR A 250 -16.09 8.94 -2.53
CA TYR A 250 -15.28 8.43 -1.42
C TYR A 250 -15.64 6.99 -1.06
N VAL A 251 -16.93 6.68 -0.97
CA VAL A 251 -17.38 5.30 -0.70
C VAL A 251 -16.97 4.36 -1.85
N GLY A 252 -17.21 4.77 -3.11
CA GLY A 252 -16.86 3.95 -4.28
C GLY A 252 -15.37 3.64 -4.38
N VAL A 253 -14.51 4.64 -4.13
CA VAL A 253 -13.05 4.48 -4.16
C VAL A 253 -12.55 3.57 -3.03
N ILE A 254 -13.11 3.68 -1.82
CA ILE A 254 -12.76 2.79 -0.71
C ILE A 254 -13.13 1.34 -1.04
N VAL A 255 -14.34 1.11 -1.55
CA VAL A 255 -14.79 -0.23 -1.94
C VAL A 255 -13.91 -0.81 -3.05
N HIS A 256 -13.65 -0.02 -4.09
CA HIS A 256 -12.74 -0.39 -5.18
C HIS A 256 -11.34 -0.77 -4.64
N ALA A 257 -10.74 0.07 -3.82
CA ALA A 257 -9.41 -0.17 -3.26
C ALA A 257 -9.38 -1.37 -2.30
N TYR A 258 -10.39 -1.53 -1.45
CA TYR A 258 -10.42 -2.57 -0.42
C TYR A 258 -10.56 -3.97 -1.02
N PHE A 259 -11.42 -4.14 -2.02
CA PHE A 259 -11.72 -5.46 -2.59
C PHE A 259 -10.83 -5.83 -3.78
N LEU A 260 -10.40 -4.87 -4.59
CA LEU A 260 -9.57 -5.15 -5.77
C LEU A 260 -8.06 -5.03 -5.48
N GLY A 261 -7.67 -4.19 -4.52
CA GLY A 261 -6.28 -3.97 -4.17
C GLY A 261 -5.64 -5.18 -3.49
N THR A 262 -4.72 -5.85 -4.16
CA THR A 262 -3.96 -6.98 -3.59
C THR A 262 -3.12 -6.59 -2.37
N ASP A 263 -2.78 -5.30 -2.21
CA ASP A 263 -2.12 -4.75 -1.03
C ASP A 263 -2.96 -4.91 0.25
N MET A 264 -4.29 -5.01 0.12
CA MET A 264 -5.21 -5.23 1.25
C MET A 264 -5.18 -6.68 1.77
N LYS A 265 -4.50 -7.59 1.07
CA LYS A 265 -4.25 -8.95 1.60
C LYS A 265 -3.22 -8.91 2.74
N ASN A 266 -2.31 -7.94 2.72
CA ASN A 266 -1.39 -7.71 3.82
C ASN A 266 -2.14 -7.06 4.99
N GLU A 267 -2.11 -7.73 6.15
CA GLU A 267 -2.90 -7.31 7.32
C GLU A 267 -2.51 -5.92 7.84
N ILE A 268 -1.23 -5.58 7.79
CA ILE A 268 -0.71 -4.32 8.30
C ILE A 268 -1.21 -3.18 7.42
N ILE A 269 -1.06 -3.32 6.10
CA ILE A 269 -1.53 -2.31 5.13
C ILE A 269 -3.05 -2.16 5.23
N ARG A 270 -3.78 -3.28 5.28
CA ARG A 270 -5.25 -3.30 5.44
C ARG A 270 -5.69 -2.57 6.70
N ASN A 271 -5.06 -2.84 7.84
CA ASN A 271 -5.44 -2.22 9.12
C ASN A 271 -5.15 -0.72 9.12
N ILE A 272 -4.00 -0.29 8.59
CA ILE A 272 -3.69 1.14 8.42
C ILE A 272 -4.75 1.81 7.55
N PHE A 273 -5.09 1.20 6.41
CA PHE A 273 -6.12 1.71 5.50
C PHE A 273 -7.47 1.83 6.20
N VAL A 274 -7.93 0.79 6.91
CA VAL A 274 -9.22 0.78 7.61
C VAL A 274 -9.25 1.84 8.71
N TYR A 275 -8.24 1.91 9.57
CA TYR A 275 -8.20 2.88 10.67
C TYR A 275 -8.11 4.32 10.18
N ALA A 276 -7.35 4.58 9.11
CA ALA A 276 -7.27 5.91 8.50
C ALA A 276 -8.64 6.38 7.98
N ASN A 277 -9.40 5.50 7.33
CA ASN A 277 -10.74 5.81 6.81
C ASN A 277 -11.79 5.95 7.93
N ILE A 278 -11.72 5.11 8.97
CA ILE A 278 -12.56 5.26 10.18
C ILE A 278 -12.33 6.64 10.81
N PHE A 279 -11.08 7.08 10.92
CA PHE A 279 -10.75 8.40 11.44
C PHE A 279 -11.40 9.53 10.64
N LEU A 280 -11.34 9.49 9.29
CA LEU A 280 -12.02 10.49 8.45
C LEU A 280 -13.54 10.47 8.62
N ILE A 281 -14.15 9.28 8.68
CA ILE A 281 -15.59 9.13 8.90
C ILE A 281 -16.00 9.75 10.23
N ILE A 282 -15.26 9.47 11.32
CA ILE A 282 -15.50 10.07 12.63
C ILE A 282 -15.40 11.60 12.54
N LEU A 283 -14.37 12.15 11.88
CA LEU A 283 -14.24 13.61 11.70
C LEU A 283 -15.42 14.20 10.91
N MET A 284 -15.90 13.51 9.87
CA MET A 284 -17.08 13.92 9.10
C MET A 284 -18.34 13.94 9.97
N LEU A 285 -18.57 12.90 10.76
CA LEU A 285 -19.71 12.79 11.68
C LEU A 285 -19.67 13.87 12.77
N VAL A 286 -18.49 14.11 13.36
CA VAL A 286 -18.30 15.19 14.34
C VAL A 286 -18.61 16.56 13.72
N ASN A 287 -18.10 16.83 12.52
CA ASN A 287 -18.41 18.06 11.78
C ASN A 287 -19.91 18.20 11.49
N MET A 288 -20.58 17.11 11.08
CA MET A 288 -22.02 17.09 10.85
C MET A 288 -22.80 17.41 12.13
N PHE A 289 -22.46 16.77 13.25
CA PHE A 289 -23.09 17.01 14.54
C PHE A 289 -22.95 18.46 15.02
N ILE A 290 -21.74 19.02 14.91
CA ILE A 290 -21.47 20.43 15.27
C ILE A 290 -22.37 21.38 14.45
N ARG A 291 -22.52 21.12 13.15
CA ARG A 291 -23.38 21.96 12.28
C ARG A 291 -24.86 21.84 12.59
N ILE A 292 -25.35 20.63 12.83
CA ILE A 292 -26.75 20.40 13.20
C ILE A 292 -27.05 21.19 14.49
N LYS A 293 -26.19 21.06 15.51
CA LYS A 293 -26.34 21.80 16.77
C LYS A 293 -26.33 23.32 16.56
N GLN A 294 -25.41 23.84 15.74
CA GLN A 294 -25.35 25.27 15.42
C GLN A 294 -26.58 25.77 14.67
N ASN A 295 -27.11 24.98 13.73
CA ASN A 295 -28.31 25.35 12.98
C ASN A 295 -29.56 25.35 13.86
N ILE A 296 -29.72 24.36 14.76
CA ILE A 296 -30.83 24.33 15.73
C ILE A 296 -30.75 25.54 16.65
N ALA A 297 -29.56 25.85 17.19
CA ALA A 297 -29.38 27.02 18.05
C ALA A 297 -29.73 28.33 17.33
N ARG A 298 -29.35 28.49 16.05
CA ARG A 298 -29.71 29.68 15.25
C ARG A 298 -31.23 29.80 15.04
N ARG A 299 -31.90 28.70 14.68
CA ARG A 299 -33.36 28.67 14.51
C ARG A 299 -34.10 29.03 15.79
N ASN A 300 -33.64 28.52 16.94
CA ASN A 300 -34.25 28.84 18.23
C ASN A 300 -34.09 30.34 18.57
N VAL A 301 -32.96 30.96 18.22
CA VAL A 301 -32.77 32.41 18.40
C VAL A 301 -33.67 33.22 17.45
N GLU A 302 -33.79 32.79 16.20
CA GLU A 302 -34.68 33.42 15.21
C GLU A 302 -36.16 33.34 15.63
N SER A 303 -36.62 32.19 16.14
CA SER A 303 -38.01 32.05 16.63
C SER A 303 -38.30 32.90 17.86
N ILE A 304 -37.34 33.05 18.77
CA ILE A 304 -37.46 33.96 19.92
C ILE A 304 -37.57 35.41 19.44
N ASN A 305 -36.73 35.81 18.47
CA ASN A 305 -36.70 37.19 17.96
C ASN A 305 -37.94 37.54 17.12
N ASN A 306 -38.54 36.57 16.43
CA ASN A 306 -39.75 36.78 15.63
C ASN A 306 -41.05 36.73 16.45
N GLY A 307 -40.98 36.49 17.76
CA GLY A 307 -42.16 36.47 18.62
C GLY A 307 -43.05 35.23 18.45
N ASP A 308 -42.55 34.17 17.81
CA ASP A 308 -43.28 32.91 17.55
C ASP A 308 -43.48 32.06 18.82
N ILE A 309 -43.35 32.64 20.01
CA ILE A 309 -43.75 32.00 21.27
C ILE A 309 -45.27 32.14 21.40
N VAL A 310 -45.99 31.28 20.68
CA VAL A 310 -47.36 30.92 21.09
C VAL A 310 -47.23 30.25 22.45
N ARG A 311 -47.93 30.82 23.44
CA ARG A 311 -48.05 30.35 24.82
C ARG A 311 -48.36 28.86 24.92
#